data_AF-A0A962JLC7-F1
#
_entry.id   AF-A0A962JLC7-F1
#
_cell.length_a   1.000
_cell.length_b   1.000
_cell.length_c   1.000
_cell.angle_alpha   90.00
_cell.angle_beta   90.00
_cell.angle_gamma   90.00
#
_symmetry.space_group_name_H-M   'P 1'
#
loop_
_entity.id
_entity.type
_entity.pdbx_description
1 polymer ?
#
loop_
_entity_poly.entity_id
_entity_poly.type
_entity_poly.pdbx_seq_one_letter_code
_entity_poly.pdbx_strand_id
1 'polypeptide(L)'
;MSAWQQLQVAALLGTQKNSPAPQWPAELSPLMTQLHENTLLNQLAAMSVYQRAAISTTTRSVPTASAHESLQAANTAQQKWLSYLLSYDGLDYLLEWLQLAASKKIAFPAAQLPDLLDIGSKNKKFRLAISHVAGQRGTWLAERNTDWQWLQGGQISLESEHLNEYWHTASAASRELVFERLRLHHPAQARTFLQQVWREEAATTR
;
A
#
# COMPACT_ATOMS: atom_id res chain seq x y z
N MET A 1 11.59 -5.34 35.13
CA MET A 1 10.84 -6.31 34.31
C MET A 1 9.36 -6.01 34.47
N SER A 2 8.57 -6.04 33.41
CA SER A 2 7.13 -5.77 33.54
C SER A 2 6.41 -6.95 34.22
N ALA A 3 5.28 -6.69 34.89
CA ALA A 3 4.44 -7.73 35.49
C ALA A 3 4.11 -8.87 34.50
N TRP A 4 3.89 -8.51 33.23
CA TRP A 4 3.62 -9.45 32.14
C TRP A 4 4.78 -10.43 31.90
N GLN A 5 6.02 -9.93 31.85
CA GLN A 5 7.20 -10.79 31.68
C GLN A 5 7.37 -11.76 32.85
N GLN A 6 7.10 -11.31 34.08
CA GLN A 6 7.19 -12.15 35.27
C GLN A 6 6.13 -13.26 35.28
N LEU A 7 4.90 -12.95 34.87
CA LEU A 7 3.82 -13.94 34.71
C LEU A 7 4.11 -14.94 33.58
N GLN A 8 4.69 -14.48 32.48
CA GLN A 8 5.09 -15.34 31.37
C GLN A 8 6.18 -16.34 31.79
N VAL A 9 7.18 -15.88 32.56
CA VAL A 9 8.22 -16.76 33.11
C VAL A 9 7.63 -17.77 34.08
N ALA A 10 6.71 -17.35 34.97
CA ALA A 10 6.02 -18.26 35.89
C ALA A 10 5.17 -19.33 35.15
N ALA A 11 4.52 -18.95 34.05
CA ALA A 11 3.77 -19.88 33.20
C ALA A 11 4.69 -20.91 32.51
N LEU A 12 5.85 -20.48 32.00
CA LEU A 12 6.80 -21.36 31.32
C LEU A 12 7.55 -22.30 32.27
N LEU A 13 7.85 -21.85 33.49
CA LEU A 13 8.58 -22.65 34.49
C LEU A 13 7.68 -23.58 35.31
N GLY A 14 6.36 -23.37 35.27
CA GLY A 14 5.36 -24.11 36.01
C GLY A 14 5.05 -23.52 37.39
N THR A 15 3.79 -23.62 37.81
CA THR A 15 3.27 -23.04 39.08
C THR A 15 3.79 -23.74 40.34
N GLN A 16 4.44 -24.89 40.20
CA GLN A 16 5.05 -25.62 41.32
C GLN A 16 6.36 -24.98 41.80
N LYS A 17 7.01 -24.15 40.96
CA LYS A 17 8.22 -23.41 41.32
C LYS A 17 7.84 -22.05 41.89
N ASN A 18 8.40 -21.72 43.05
CA ASN A 18 8.13 -20.45 43.73
C ASN A 18 8.71 -19.29 42.90
N SER A 19 7.85 -18.59 42.16
CA SER A 19 8.22 -17.44 41.35
C SER A 19 8.01 -16.16 42.16
N PRO A 20 8.88 -15.15 42.03
CA PRO A 20 8.72 -13.88 42.73
C PRO A 20 7.40 -13.22 42.33
N ALA A 21 6.72 -12.60 43.30
CA ALA A 21 5.46 -11.93 43.07
C ALA A 21 5.63 -10.81 42.01
N PRO A 22 4.74 -10.75 41.00
CA PRO A 22 4.85 -9.75 39.95
C PRO A 22 4.65 -8.33 40.51
N GLN A 23 5.39 -7.38 39.96
CA GLN A 23 5.27 -5.96 40.32
C GLN A 23 4.10 -5.34 39.58
N TRP A 24 2.94 -5.27 40.24
CA TRP A 24 1.70 -4.78 39.64
C TRP A 24 1.71 -3.27 39.38
N PRO A 25 1.08 -2.81 38.28
CA PRO A 25 0.66 -1.42 38.14
C PRO A 25 -0.22 -1.00 39.32
N ALA A 26 -0.12 0.26 39.75
CA ALA A 26 -0.83 0.79 40.90
C ALA A 26 -2.36 0.65 40.74
N GLU A 27 -2.86 0.77 39.51
CA GLU A 27 -4.28 0.68 39.18
C GLU A 27 -4.85 -0.74 39.34
N LEU A 28 -4.01 -1.78 39.21
CA LEU A 28 -4.39 -3.18 39.38
C LEU A 28 -4.24 -3.69 40.81
N SER A 29 -3.45 -3.02 41.64
CA SER A 29 -3.19 -3.39 43.03
C SER A 29 -4.47 -3.65 43.86
N PRO A 30 -5.52 -2.80 43.84
CA PRO A 30 -6.75 -3.09 44.58
C PRO A 30 -7.49 -4.32 44.05
N LEU A 31 -7.50 -4.54 42.74
CA LEU A 31 -8.13 -5.71 42.13
C LEU A 31 -7.42 -7.01 42.53
N MET A 32 -6.10 -6.99 42.63
CA MET A 32 -5.31 -8.15 43.08
C MET A 32 -5.56 -8.53 44.53
N THR A 33 -5.94 -7.57 45.38
CA THR A 33 -6.30 -7.83 46.79
C THR A 33 -7.71 -8.40 46.96
N GLN A 34 -8.59 -8.21 45.98
CA GLN A 34 -9.98 -8.71 45.99
C GLN A 34 -10.12 -10.10 45.38
N LEU A 35 -9.11 -10.58 44.66
CA LEU A 35 -9.08 -11.93 44.12
C LEU A 35 -8.82 -12.93 45.26
N HIS A 36 -9.87 -13.68 45.63
CA HIS A 36 -9.84 -14.70 46.68
C HIS A 36 -8.76 -15.77 46.44
N GLU A 37 -8.51 -16.11 45.17
CA GLU A 37 -7.41 -16.99 44.78
C GLU A 37 -6.46 -16.26 43.84
N ASN A 38 -5.24 -16.01 44.30
CA ASN A 38 -4.18 -15.39 43.50
C ASN A 38 -3.47 -16.42 42.61
N THR A 39 -4.26 -17.19 41.86
CA THR A 39 -3.72 -18.16 40.89
C THR A 39 -3.08 -17.43 39.72
N LEU A 40 -2.08 -18.08 39.12
CA LEU A 40 -1.42 -17.57 37.91
C LEU A 40 -2.43 -17.21 36.80
N LEU A 41 -3.52 -17.98 36.67
CA LEU A 41 -4.56 -17.72 35.68
C LEU A 41 -5.33 -16.43 35.97
N ASN A 42 -5.71 -16.17 37.23
CA ASN A 42 -6.41 -14.94 37.61
C ASN A 42 -5.51 -13.70 37.41
N GLN A 43 -4.22 -13.85 37.70
CA GLN A 43 -3.20 -12.83 37.49
C GLN A 43 -2.99 -12.52 36.00
N LEU A 44 -2.89 -13.55 35.15
CA LEU A 44 -2.82 -13.40 33.70
C LEU A 44 -4.09 -12.77 33.12
N ALA A 45 -5.27 -13.18 33.61
CA ALA A 45 -6.55 -12.63 33.19
C ALA A 45 -6.61 -11.12 33.47
N ALA A 46 -6.30 -10.69 34.69
CA ALA A 46 -6.30 -9.28 35.07
C ALA A 46 -5.30 -8.44 34.25
N MET A 47 -4.08 -8.93 34.06
CA MET A 47 -3.07 -8.24 33.26
C MET A 47 -3.48 -8.15 31.78
N SER A 48 -4.10 -9.20 31.23
CA SER A 48 -4.60 -9.21 29.85
C SER A 48 -5.71 -8.18 29.61
N VAL A 49 -6.58 -7.96 30.60
CA VAL A 49 -7.65 -6.96 30.53
C VAL A 49 -7.04 -5.56 30.63
N TYR A 50 -6.10 -5.35 31.55
CA TYR A 50 -5.41 -4.07 31.70
C TYR A 50 -4.66 -3.65 30.43
N GLN A 51 -3.90 -4.57 29.82
CA GLN A 51 -3.19 -4.27 28.56
C GLN A 51 -4.14 -3.95 27.41
N ARG A 52 -5.29 -4.65 27.32
CA ARG A 52 -6.30 -4.38 26.31
C ARG A 52 -7.03 -3.06 26.56
N ALA A 53 -7.27 -2.71 27.82
CA ALA A 53 -7.90 -1.46 28.23
C ALA A 53 -6.98 -0.24 28.06
N ALA A 54 -5.66 -0.45 28.08
CA ALA A 54 -4.67 0.59 27.82
C ALA A 54 -4.57 0.99 26.34
N ILE A 55 -5.26 0.29 25.44
CA ILE A 55 -5.33 0.64 24.01
C ILE A 55 -6.35 1.76 23.84
N SER A 56 -5.88 3.00 23.82
CA SER A 56 -6.71 4.13 23.40
C SER A 56 -6.85 4.10 21.88
N THR A 57 -8.09 4.05 21.40
CA THR A 57 -8.36 4.20 19.97
C THR A 57 -8.03 5.63 19.56
N THR A 58 -7.02 5.79 18.71
CA THR A 58 -6.82 7.07 18.04
C THR A 58 -7.84 7.17 16.92
N THR A 59 -8.73 8.15 17.02
CA THR A 59 -9.63 8.49 15.91
C THR A 59 -8.78 9.12 14.80
N ARG A 60 -8.56 8.35 13.73
CA ARG A 60 -7.93 8.88 12.53
C ARG A 60 -9.00 9.54 11.68
N SER A 61 -8.70 10.71 11.12
CA SER A 61 -9.56 11.32 10.11
C SER A 61 -9.74 10.34 8.94
N VAL A 62 -10.99 10.19 8.51
CA VAL A 62 -11.29 9.40 7.32
C VAL A 62 -10.65 10.12 6.13
N PRO A 63 -9.82 9.44 5.32
CA PRO A 63 -9.22 10.09 4.17
C PRO A 63 -10.32 10.49 3.18
N THR A 64 -10.11 11.62 2.50
CA THR A 64 -11.00 12.08 1.42
C THR A 64 -11.19 10.95 0.41
N ALA A 65 -12.41 10.70 -0.04
CA ALA A 65 -12.70 9.63 -1.00
C ALA A 65 -12.06 9.92 -2.38
N SER A 66 -11.84 8.86 -3.17
CA SER A 66 -11.42 9.02 -4.57
C SER A 66 -12.51 9.71 -5.39
N ALA A 67 -12.12 10.37 -6.49
CA ALA A 67 -13.07 10.82 -7.50
C ALA A 67 -13.90 9.64 -8.04
N HIS A 68 -15.04 9.96 -8.66
CA HIS A 68 -15.90 8.97 -9.29
C HIS A 68 -15.20 8.30 -10.47
N GLU A 69 -15.32 6.98 -10.55
CA GLU A 69 -14.67 6.21 -11.59
C GLU A 69 -15.29 6.51 -12.97
N SER A 70 -14.41 6.72 -13.95
CA SER A 70 -14.80 6.91 -15.36
C SER A 70 -14.77 5.62 -16.16
N LEU A 71 -14.03 4.62 -15.69
CA LEU A 71 -13.93 3.29 -16.29
C LEU A 71 -15.11 2.39 -15.87
N GLN A 72 -15.39 1.38 -16.67
CA GLN A 72 -16.41 0.38 -16.37
C GLN A 72 -15.91 -0.60 -15.30
N ALA A 73 -16.75 -0.94 -14.34
CA ALA A 73 -16.40 -1.95 -13.33
C ALA A 73 -16.27 -3.34 -13.98
N ALA A 74 -15.23 -4.08 -13.63
CA ALA A 74 -15.05 -5.46 -14.08
C ALA A 74 -16.19 -6.36 -13.56
N ASN A 75 -16.74 -7.22 -14.41
CA ASN A 75 -17.75 -8.20 -14.01
C ASN A 75 -17.12 -9.46 -13.39
N THR A 76 -17.94 -10.35 -12.81
CA THR A 76 -17.48 -11.57 -12.11
C THR A 76 -16.58 -12.45 -12.99
N ALA A 77 -16.88 -12.58 -14.28
CA ALA A 77 -16.08 -13.40 -15.19
C ALA A 77 -14.69 -12.80 -15.43
N GLN A 78 -14.60 -11.47 -15.55
CA GLN A 78 -13.35 -10.74 -15.72
C GLN A 78 -12.47 -10.78 -14.46
N GLN A 79 -13.09 -10.87 -13.28
CA GLN A 79 -12.39 -10.93 -12.00
C GLN A 79 -11.90 -12.33 -11.61
N LYS A 80 -12.50 -13.38 -12.17
CA LYS A 80 -12.33 -14.78 -11.75
C LYS A 80 -10.86 -15.22 -11.56
N TRP A 81 -9.98 -14.78 -12.45
CA TRP A 81 -8.59 -15.23 -12.49
C TRP A 81 -7.58 -14.21 -11.94
N LEU A 82 -8.03 -13.07 -11.44
CA LEU A 82 -7.13 -11.99 -11.05
C LEU A 82 -6.14 -12.38 -9.95
N SER A 83 -6.59 -13.16 -8.96
CA SER A 83 -5.67 -13.65 -7.92
C SER A 83 -4.56 -14.54 -8.49
N TYR A 84 -4.87 -15.34 -9.52
CA TYR A 84 -3.86 -16.12 -10.24
C TYR A 84 -2.94 -15.22 -11.06
N LEU A 85 -3.50 -14.26 -11.82
CA LEU A 85 -2.73 -13.34 -12.66
C LEU A 85 -1.75 -12.46 -11.86
N LEU A 86 -2.06 -12.18 -10.60
CA LEU A 86 -1.18 -11.45 -9.68
C LEU A 86 -0.13 -12.34 -8.99
N SER A 87 -0.23 -13.67 -9.14
CA SER A 87 0.79 -14.61 -8.66
C SER A 87 1.99 -14.65 -9.62
N TYR A 88 3.12 -15.18 -9.14
CA TYR A 88 4.35 -15.28 -9.94
C TYR A 88 4.13 -16.01 -11.28
N ASP A 89 3.42 -17.15 -11.27
CA ASP A 89 3.14 -17.96 -12.46
C ASP A 89 2.11 -17.31 -13.39
N GLY A 90 1.31 -16.36 -12.88
CA GLY A 90 0.29 -15.65 -13.66
C GLY A 90 0.79 -14.40 -14.36
N LEU A 91 1.97 -13.88 -14.02
CA LEU A 91 2.50 -12.62 -14.56
C LEU A 91 2.70 -12.65 -16.08
N ASP A 92 2.95 -13.82 -16.65
CA ASP A 92 3.08 -14.00 -18.10
C ASP A 92 1.79 -13.64 -18.85
N TYR A 93 0.63 -13.86 -18.22
CA TYR A 93 -0.70 -13.56 -18.77
C TYR A 93 -1.25 -12.21 -18.30
N LEU A 94 -0.67 -11.61 -17.25
CA LEU A 94 -1.15 -10.36 -16.68
C LEU A 94 -1.13 -9.23 -17.71
N LEU A 95 -0.07 -9.11 -18.51
CA LEU A 95 0.04 -8.01 -19.48
C LEU A 95 -1.08 -8.07 -20.53
N GLU A 96 -1.40 -9.27 -21.03
CA GLU A 96 -2.46 -9.48 -22.00
C GLU A 96 -3.83 -9.14 -21.40
N TRP A 97 -4.09 -9.57 -20.16
CA TRP A 97 -5.33 -9.20 -19.46
C TRP A 97 -5.46 -7.68 -19.31
N LEU A 98 -4.39 -6.98 -18.90
CA LEU A 98 -4.39 -5.52 -18.72
C LEU A 98 -4.66 -4.79 -20.03
N GLN A 99 -4.04 -5.24 -21.13
CA GLN A 99 -4.26 -4.67 -22.46
C GLN A 99 -5.71 -4.89 -22.94
N LEU A 100 -6.28 -6.08 -22.73
CA LEU A 100 -7.67 -6.36 -23.06
C LEU A 100 -8.64 -5.52 -22.22
N ALA A 101 -8.38 -5.37 -20.92
CA ALA A 101 -9.16 -4.53 -20.03
C ALA A 101 -9.11 -3.06 -20.46
N ALA A 102 -7.90 -2.54 -20.78
CA ALA A 102 -7.71 -1.18 -21.29
C ALA A 102 -8.50 -0.94 -22.58
N SER A 103 -8.47 -1.89 -23.53
CA SER A 103 -9.22 -1.79 -24.80
C SER A 103 -10.74 -1.67 -24.62
N LYS A 104 -11.25 -2.23 -23.52
CA LYS A 104 -12.67 -2.21 -23.13
C LYS A 104 -12.99 -1.13 -22.08
N LYS A 105 -12.04 -0.28 -21.72
CA LYS A 105 -12.16 0.73 -20.66
C LYS A 105 -12.64 0.15 -19.33
N ILE A 106 -12.12 -1.01 -18.96
CA ILE A 106 -12.45 -1.71 -17.72
C ILE A 106 -11.45 -1.32 -16.62
N ALA A 107 -11.98 -0.93 -15.46
CA ALA A 107 -11.19 -0.69 -14.25
C ALA A 107 -10.72 -2.01 -13.64
N PHE A 108 -9.47 -2.04 -13.16
CA PHE A 108 -9.00 -3.12 -12.33
C PHE A 108 -9.75 -3.12 -10.99
N PRO A 109 -10.17 -4.28 -10.45
CA PRO A 109 -10.92 -4.33 -9.20
C PRO A 109 -10.19 -3.69 -8.02
N ALA A 110 -10.92 -2.82 -7.31
CA ALA A 110 -10.37 -2.04 -6.21
C ALA A 110 -9.73 -2.88 -5.10
N ALA A 111 -10.26 -4.07 -4.83
CA ALA A 111 -9.76 -4.95 -3.76
C ALA A 111 -8.35 -5.48 -4.01
N GLN A 112 -7.96 -5.62 -5.28
CA GLN A 112 -6.67 -6.21 -5.70
C GLN A 112 -5.74 -5.15 -6.34
N LEU A 113 -6.19 -3.90 -6.37
CA LEU A 113 -5.43 -2.80 -6.96
C LEU A 113 -4.08 -2.55 -6.24
N PRO A 114 -3.96 -2.65 -4.90
CA PRO A 114 -2.66 -2.54 -4.24
C PRO A 114 -1.64 -3.56 -4.73
N ASP A 115 -2.03 -4.84 -4.87
CA ASP A 115 -1.14 -5.90 -5.36
C ASP A 115 -0.67 -5.62 -6.80
N LEU A 116 -1.56 -5.09 -7.64
CA LEU A 116 -1.22 -4.67 -9.00
C LEU A 116 -0.21 -3.51 -9.01
N LEU A 117 -0.41 -2.51 -8.14
CA LEU A 117 0.50 -1.37 -8.04
C LEU A 117 1.88 -1.78 -7.51
N ASP A 118 1.95 -2.74 -6.58
CA ASP A 118 3.21 -3.32 -6.12
C ASP A 118 3.97 -4.03 -7.23
N ILE A 119 3.27 -4.74 -8.12
CA ILE A 119 3.87 -5.34 -9.33
C ILE A 119 4.46 -4.24 -10.24
N GLY A 120 3.70 -3.16 -10.51
CA GLY A 120 4.19 -2.05 -11.32
C GLY A 120 5.38 -1.30 -10.70
N SER A 121 5.46 -1.28 -9.38
CA SER A 121 6.58 -0.68 -8.63
C SER A 121 7.87 -1.47 -8.84
N LYS A 122 7.77 -2.81 -8.79
CA LYS A 122 8.89 -3.74 -8.95
C LYS A 122 9.24 -4.01 -10.42
N ASN A 123 8.30 -3.86 -11.34
CA ASN A 123 8.47 -4.24 -12.73
C ASN A 123 7.91 -3.18 -13.69
N LYS A 124 8.82 -2.41 -14.28
CA LYS A 124 8.50 -1.31 -15.20
C LYS A 124 7.70 -1.74 -16.43
N LYS A 125 7.84 -2.99 -16.88
CA LYS A 125 7.13 -3.54 -18.07
C LYS A 125 5.61 -3.39 -17.97
N PHE A 126 5.05 -3.42 -16.77
CA PHE A 126 3.59 -3.37 -16.57
C PHE A 126 3.05 -1.96 -16.39
N ARG A 127 3.89 -0.96 -16.07
CA ARG A 127 3.45 0.37 -15.63
C ARG A 127 2.51 1.04 -16.62
N LEU A 128 2.84 1.01 -17.92
CA LEU A 128 1.99 1.56 -18.96
C LEU A 128 0.62 0.88 -19.01
N ALA A 129 0.59 -0.46 -19.06
CA ALA A 129 -0.67 -1.20 -19.10
C ALA A 129 -1.52 -0.99 -17.83
N ILE A 130 -0.87 -0.93 -16.65
CA ILE A 130 -1.55 -0.64 -15.38
C ILE A 130 -2.15 0.77 -15.41
N SER A 131 -1.44 1.76 -15.95
CA SER A 131 -1.92 3.15 -15.98
C SER A 131 -3.25 3.32 -16.71
N HIS A 132 -3.57 2.44 -17.66
CA HIS A 132 -4.82 2.46 -18.42
C HIS A 132 -6.01 1.85 -17.67
N VAL A 133 -5.78 1.02 -16.65
CA VAL A 133 -6.84 0.29 -15.93
C VAL A 133 -6.95 0.65 -14.45
N ALA A 134 -5.96 1.36 -13.89
CA ALA A 134 -5.92 1.69 -12.46
C ALA A 134 -7.04 2.65 -12.03
N GLY A 135 -7.57 3.44 -12.97
CA GLY A 135 -8.71 4.34 -12.75
C GLY A 135 -8.44 5.43 -11.71
N GLN A 136 -9.52 6.09 -11.27
CA GLN A 136 -9.44 7.17 -10.28
C GLN A 136 -9.02 6.67 -8.91
N ARG A 137 -9.32 5.41 -8.59
CA ARG A 137 -8.89 4.81 -7.33
C ARG A 137 -7.39 4.53 -7.30
N GLY A 138 -6.79 4.18 -8.44
CA GLY A 138 -5.35 4.02 -8.57
C GLY A 138 -4.62 5.35 -8.38
N THR A 139 -5.09 6.42 -9.02
CA THR A 139 -4.63 7.80 -8.81
C THR A 139 -4.63 8.16 -7.33
N TRP A 140 -5.78 7.97 -6.69
CA TRP A 140 -5.98 8.32 -5.30
C TRP A 140 -5.03 7.57 -4.35
N LEU A 141 -4.74 6.30 -4.65
CA LEU A 141 -3.76 5.50 -3.92
C LEU A 141 -2.33 6.00 -4.15
N ALA A 142 -1.96 6.31 -5.39
CA ALA A 142 -0.63 6.79 -5.76
C ALA A 142 -0.30 8.18 -5.17
N GLU A 143 -1.29 9.02 -4.92
CA GLU A 143 -1.12 10.28 -4.18
C GLU A 143 -0.73 10.08 -2.71
N ARG A 144 -1.05 8.91 -2.12
CA ARG A 144 -0.92 8.63 -0.69
C ARG A 144 0.20 7.64 -0.36
N ASN A 145 0.75 6.98 -1.36
CA ASN A 145 1.85 6.03 -1.20
C ASN A 145 2.98 6.38 -2.18
N THR A 146 4.15 6.72 -1.65
CA THR A 146 5.34 7.09 -2.42
C THR A 146 5.80 5.98 -3.37
N ASP A 147 5.59 4.72 -3.00
CA ASP A 147 6.01 3.57 -3.81
C ASP A 147 5.25 3.48 -5.14
N TRP A 148 4.05 4.07 -5.19
CA TRP A 148 3.15 4.02 -6.34
C TRP A 148 3.13 5.32 -7.16
N GLN A 149 3.94 6.32 -6.81
CA GLN A 149 3.99 7.64 -7.47
C GLN A 149 4.28 7.57 -8.98
N TRP A 150 4.93 6.50 -9.44
CA TRP A 150 5.16 6.26 -10.88
C TRP A 150 3.86 6.33 -11.69
N LEU A 151 2.72 5.95 -11.10
CA LEU A 151 1.41 5.93 -11.76
C LEU A 151 0.94 7.34 -12.18
N GLN A 152 1.36 8.38 -11.48
CA GLN A 152 1.03 9.77 -11.84
C GLN A 152 1.55 10.13 -13.25
N GLY A 153 2.69 9.57 -13.66
CA GLY A 153 3.22 9.73 -15.01
C GLY A 153 2.32 9.12 -16.09
N GLY A 154 1.47 8.16 -15.71
CA GLY A 154 0.43 7.56 -16.55
C GLY A 154 -0.86 8.37 -16.63
N GLN A 155 -1.03 9.37 -15.75
CA GLN A 155 -2.29 10.11 -15.57
C GLN A 155 -2.20 11.56 -16.04
N ILE A 156 -1.01 12.16 -15.97
CA ILE A 156 -0.83 13.51 -16.53
C ILE A 156 -1.15 13.53 -18.02
N SER A 157 -1.85 14.59 -18.46
CA SER A 157 -2.14 14.80 -19.88
C SER A 157 -0.85 15.20 -20.61
N LEU A 158 -0.59 14.55 -21.75
CA LEU A 158 0.59 14.81 -22.59
C LEU A 158 0.51 16.16 -23.31
N GLU A 159 -0.68 16.74 -23.37
CA GLU A 159 -0.95 18.05 -23.98
C GLU A 159 -1.07 19.15 -22.92
N SER A 160 -0.87 18.83 -21.64
CA SER A 160 -0.93 19.82 -20.57
C SER A 160 0.21 20.82 -20.66
N GLU A 161 -0.09 22.11 -20.50
CA GLU A 161 0.91 23.16 -20.33
C GLU A 161 1.80 22.93 -19.09
N HIS A 162 1.27 22.27 -18.06
CA HIS A 162 1.99 21.93 -16.84
C HIS A 162 2.88 20.69 -16.96
N LEU A 163 2.95 20.04 -18.13
CA LEU A 163 3.77 18.83 -18.32
C LEU A 163 5.25 19.08 -18.03
N ASN A 164 5.76 20.26 -18.41
CA ASN A 164 7.14 20.63 -18.16
C ASN A 164 7.41 20.86 -16.66
N GLU A 165 6.51 21.56 -15.96
CA GLU A 165 6.63 21.76 -14.52
C GLU A 165 6.55 20.44 -13.75
N TYR A 166 5.63 19.56 -14.15
CA TYR A 166 5.54 18.21 -13.61
C TYR A 166 6.86 17.44 -13.80
N TRP A 167 7.48 17.51 -14.97
CA TRP A 167 8.75 16.83 -15.24
C TRP A 167 9.83 17.13 -14.20
N HIS A 168 9.98 18.40 -13.80
CA HIS A 168 11.00 18.81 -12.83
C HIS A 168 10.74 18.31 -11.39
N THR A 169 9.49 18.05 -11.05
CA THR A 169 9.08 17.58 -9.70
C THR A 169 8.83 16.07 -9.66
N ALA A 170 8.73 15.43 -10.82
CA ALA A 170 8.35 14.04 -10.95
C ALA A 170 9.49 13.08 -10.61
N SER A 171 9.11 11.96 -9.99
CA SER A 171 10.02 10.83 -9.77
C SER A 171 10.59 10.31 -11.10
N ALA A 172 11.77 9.70 -11.07
CA ALA A 172 12.36 9.11 -12.28
C ALA A 172 11.42 8.09 -12.95
N ALA A 173 10.74 7.27 -12.14
CA ALA A 173 9.78 6.28 -12.63
C ALA A 173 8.55 6.91 -13.31
N SER A 174 8.07 8.05 -12.80
CA SER A 174 6.98 8.81 -13.43
C SER A 174 7.44 9.43 -14.75
N ARG A 175 8.65 10.01 -14.78
CA ARG A 175 9.26 10.58 -16.00
C ARG A 175 9.45 9.54 -17.09
N GLU A 176 9.95 8.35 -16.75
CA GLU A 176 10.05 7.20 -17.67
C GLU A 176 8.70 6.89 -18.31
N LEU A 177 7.64 6.79 -17.50
CA LEU A 177 6.30 6.46 -17.98
C LEU A 177 5.69 7.57 -18.85
N VAL A 178 5.89 8.85 -18.49
CA VAL A 178 5.52 9.99 -19.33
C VAL A 178 6.20 9.90 -20.69
N PHE A 179 7.51 9.63 -20.71
CA PHE A 179 8.28 9.59 -21.95
C PHE A 179 7.91 8.39 -22.82
N GLU A 180 7.64 7.23 -22.22
CA GLU A 180 7.10 6.06 -22.91
C GLU A 180 5.77 6.40 -23.61
N ARG A 181 4.85 7.06 -22.90
CA ARG A 181 3.58 7.53 -23.46
C ARG A 181 3.77 8.56 -24.58
N LEU A 182 4.64 9.56 -24.39
CA LEU A 182 4.97 10.56 -25.42
C LEU A 182 5.48 9.90 -26.69
N ARG A 183 6.38 8.92 -26.57
CA ARG A 183 6.92 8.20 -27.73
C ARG A 183 5.86 7.42 -28.49
N LEU A 184 4.91 6.81 -27.78
CA LEU A 184 3.84 6.02 -28.38
C LEU A 184 2.80 6.88 -29.09
N HIS A 185 2.41 8.02 -28.51
CA HIS A 185 1.30 8.83 -29.02
C HIS A 185 1.75 10.06 -29.83
N HIS A 186 2.87 10.69 -29.47
CA HIS A 186 3.35 11.94 -30.07
C HIS A 186 4.88 11.91 -30.30
N PRO A 187 5.40 11.05 -31.20
CA PRO A 187 6.84 10.80 -31.35
C PRO A 187 7.65 12.06 -31.71
N ALA A 188 7.09 12.98 -32.50
CA ALA A 188 7.73 14.25 -32.82
C ALA A 188 7.83 15.16 -31.58
N GLN A 189 6.76 15.26 -30.79
CA GLN A 189 6.74 16.00 -29.52
C GLN A 189 7.73 15.38 -28.52
N ALA A 190 7.80 14.04 -28.44
CA ALA A 190 8.75 13.33 -27.58
C ALA A 190 10.20 13.74 -27.90
N ARG A 191 10.56 13.83 -29.19
CA ARG A 191 11.90 14.25 -29.61
C ARG A 191 12.19 15.70 -29.19
N THR A 192 11.27 16.61 -29.48
CA THR A 192 11.42 18.03 -29.11
C THR A 192 11.52 18.19 -27.59
N PHE A 193 10.66 17.52 -26.84
CA PHE A 193 10.66 17.52 -25.39
C PHE A 193 11.98 16.99 -24.84
N LEU A 194 12.48 15.85 -25.35
CA LEU A 194 13.78 15.31 -24.97
C LEU A 194 14.90 16.33 -25.23
N GLN A 195 14.93 16.97 -26.39
CA GLN A 195 15.96 17.98 -26.71
C GLN A 195 15.95 19.17 -25.75
N GLN A 196 14.78 19.56 -25.23
CA GLN A 196 14.63 20.61 -24.23
C GLN A 196 15.19 20.15 -22.88
N VAL A 197 14.66 19.06 -22.32
CA VAL A 197 15.03 18.61 -20.96
C VAL A 197 16.44 18.03 -20.89
N TRP A 198 17.00 17.51 -21.99
CA TRP A 198 18.33 16.88 -22.01
C TRP A 198 19.46 17.80 -21.53
N ARG A 199 19.32 19.12 -21.76
CA ARG A 199 20.33 20.10 -21.32
C ARG A 199 20.35 20.29 -19.81
N GLU A 200 19.24 20.00 -19.15
CA GLU A 200 19.00 20.24 -17.72
C GLU A 200 19.19 18.96 -16.89
N GLU A 201 19.19 17.78 -17.53
CA GLU A 201 19.43 16.51 -16.86
C GLU A 201 20.89 16.36 -16.38
N ALA A 202 21.03 16.02 -15.10
CA ALA A 202 22.31 15.79 -14.44
C ALA A 202 23.04 14.58 -15.03
N ALA A 203 24.37 14.63 -15.10
CA ALA A 203 25.20 13.58 -15.70
C ALA A 203 25.06 12.19 -15.05
N THR A 204 24.65 12.13 -13.79
CA THR A 204 24.36 10.88 -13.05
C THR A 204 23.00 10.28 -13.36
N THR A 205 22.12 11.04 -13.99
CA THR A 205 20.76 10.65 -14.40
C THR A 205 20.65 10.51 -15.93
N ARG A 206 21.72 10.88 -16.66
CA ARG A 206 21.89 10.60 -18.09
C ARG A 206 22.18 9.12 -18.32
#